data_AF-A0A6N7AQR9-F1
#
_entry.id   AF-A0A6N7AQR9-F1
#
_cell.length_a   1.000
_cell.length_b   1.000
_cell.length_c   1.000
_cell.angle_alpha   90.00
_cell.angle_beta   90.00
_cell.angle_gamma   90.00
#
_symmetry.space_group_name_H-M   'P 1'
#
loop_
_entity.id
_entity.type
_entity.pdbx_description
1 polymer ?
#
loop_
_entity_poly.entity_id
_entity_poly.type
_entity_poly.pdbx_seq_one_letter_code
_entity_poly.pdbx_strand_id
1 'polypeptide(L)'
;MKQNRNSKIFALFLWSYLIIFAIGLVLLLTKIYALNIILISGSIIWIIFSGIYLIINLLKKFKRINPHIFTVSLWSGVIAIIASTVLSDWKILQQIHNITGLGMEYFLNITRLKPYIILIAIAGLLIGQIYFLTSMYKCWSIQDSTARTSPGRAVGFLFIPIFSLYWVFVALRGLAKDANAFLTSKGINENKISVGLSTATCIVAIIPLTGFIVTPLFQNILIYQWAKFFNYSVTNLGIEYK
;
A
#
# COMPACT_ATOMS: atom_id res chain seq x y z
N MET A 1 -8.06 -21.74 -18.45
CA MET A 1 -9.39 -21.16 -18.08
C MET A 1 -9.61 -20.86 -16.58
N LYS A 2 -8.86 -21.43 -15.61
CA LYS A 2 -9.07 -21.17 -14.15
C LYS A 2 -8.59 -19.79 -13.65
N GLN A 3 -7.64 -19.15 -14.32
CA GLN A 3 -6.97 -17.92 -13.86
C GLN A 3 -7.87 -16.67 -13.91
N ASN A 4 -8.81 -16.61 -14.85
CA ASN A 4 -9.75 -15.49 -15.00
C ASN A 4 -10.83 -15.46 -13.89
N ARG A 5 -11.00 -16.56 -13.14
CA ARG A 5 -11.97 -16.61 -12.03
C ARG A 5 -11.42 -15.98 -10.76
N ASN A 6 -10.13 -16.20 -10.47
CA ASN A 6 -9.48 -15.68 -9.26
C ASN A 6 -9.23 -14.17 -9.34
N SER A 7 -8.94 -13.62 -10.53
CA SER A 7 -8.82 -12.17 -10.74
C SER A 7 -10.17 -11.45 -10.57
N LYS A 8 -11.27 -12.06 -11.01
CA LYS A 8 -12.64 -11.54 -10.83
C LYS A 8 -13.08 -11.58 -9.36
N ILE A 9 -12.75 -12.65 -8.63
CA ILE A 9 -13.02 -12.75 -7.19
C ILE A 9 -12.19 -11.72 -6.43
N PHE A 10 -10.90 -11.55 -6.77
CA PHE A 10 -10.05 -10.52 -6.18
C PHE A 10 -10.61 -9.11 -6.42
N ALA A 11 -11.09 -8.83 -7.63
CA ALA A 11 -11.81 -7.60 -7.91
C ALA A 11 -13.05 -7.47 -7.02
N LEU A 12 -13.95 -8.46 -7.00
CA LEU A 12 -15.17 -8.46 -6.17
C LEU A 12 -14.90 -8.21 -4.68
N PHE A 13 -13.82 -8.76 -4.12
CA PHE A 13 -13.43 -8.50 -2.73
C PHE A 13 -12.92 -7.07 -2.52
N LEU A 14 -12.07 -6.56 -3.43
CA LEU A 14 -11.62 -5.16 -3.40
C LEU A 14 -12.81 -4.20 -3.53
N TRP A 15 -13.81 -4.55 -4.33
CA TRP A 15 -15.09 -3.83 -4.49
C TRP A 15 -15.85 -3.74 -3.16
N SER A 16 -16.00 -4.84 -2.42
CA SER A 16 -16.73 -4.83 -1.13
C SER A 16 -16.09 -3.92 -0.08
N TYR A 17 -14.76 -3.86 -0.03
CA TYR A 17 -14.03 -3.05 0.94
C TYR A 17 -14.02 -1.56 0.60
N LEU A 18 -13.93 -1.24 -0.70
CA LEU A 18 -14.04 0.13 -1.17
C LEU A 18 -15.47 0.66 -1.01
N ILE A 19 -16.49 -0.21 -1.10
CA ILE A 19 -17.88 0.13 -0.75
C ILE A 19 -17.98 0.46 0.75
N ILE A 20 -17.40 -0.35 1.64
CA ILE A 20 -17.44 -0.09 3.10
C ILE A 20 -16.66 1.20 3.44
N PHE A 21 -15.51 1.46 2.83
CA PHE A 21 -14.74 2.68 3.02
C PHE A 21 -15.46 3.91 2.46
N ALA A 22 -16.08 3.79 1.28
CA ALA A 22 -16.90 4.84 0.69
C ALA A 22 -18.14 5.12 1.53
N ILE A 23 -18.80 4.10 2.08
CA ILE A 23 -19.91 4.25 3.03
C ILE A 23 -19.42 4.96 4.29
N GLY A 24 -18.26 4.60 4.85
CA GLY A 24 -17.66 5.30 5.99
C GLY A 24 -17.34 6.77 5.70
N LEU A 25 -16.83 7.08 4.51
CA LEU A 25 -16.57 8.45 4.05
C LEU A 25 -17.87 9.23 3.84
N VAL A 26 -18.88 8.61 3.23
CA VAL A 26 -20.22 9.19 3.04
C VAL A 26 -20.91 9.43 4.38
N LEU A 27 -20.76 8.53 5.36
CA LEU A 27 -21.26 8.72 6.73
C LEU A 27 -20.52 9.83 7.48
N LEU A 28 -19.22 10.01 7.23
CA LEU A 28 -18.44 11.13 7.74
C LEU A 28 -18.88 12.47 7.12
N LEU A 29 -19.22 12.46 5.83
CA LEU A 29 -19.63 13.63 5.05
C LEU A 29 -21.11 13.99 5.24
N THR A 30 -21.98 13.03 5.56
CA THR A 30 -23.43 13.25 5.78
C THR A 30 -23.76 13.99 7.08
N LYS A 31 -22.79 14.16 8.00
CA LYS A 31 -22.92 15.12 9.12
C LYS A 31 -22.94 16.59 8.65
N ILE A 32 -22.70 16.86 7.36
CA ILE A 32 -22.71 18.19 6.77
C ILE A 32 -23.65 18.13 5.54
N TYR A 33 -24.87 18.68 5.62
CA TYR A 33 -25.82 19.00 4.53
C TYR A 33 -26.10 17.97 3.39
N ALA A 34 -27.33 17.44 3.37
CA ALA A 34 -27.80 16.41 2.43
C ALA A 34 -28.59 16.96 1.22
N LEU A 35 -28.05 16.74 0.01
CA LEU A 35 -28.68 16.20 -1.23
C LEU A 35 -27.64 16.31 -2.38
N ASN A 36 -26.92 17.43 -2.44
CA ASN A 36 -25.78 17.63 -3.37
C ASN A 36 -24.60 16.70 -3.06
N ILE A 37 -24.43 16.27 -1.80
CA ILE A 37 -23.36 15.35 -1.39
C ILE A 37 -23.53 13.95 -1.99
N ILE A 38 -24.74 13.47 -2.24
CA ILE A 38 -24.92 12.11 -2.80
C ILE A 38 -24.42 12.07 -4.25
N LEU A 39 -24.76 13.08 -5.06
CA LEU A 39 -24.28 13.20 -6.45
C LEU A 39 -22.77 13.50 -6.52
N ILE A 40 -22.28 14.39 -5.65
CA ILE A 40 -20.84 14.70 -5.55
C ILE A 40 -20.06 13.48 -5.06
N SER A 41 -20.56 12.73 -4.07
CA SER A 41 -19.92 11.53 -3.57
C SER A 41 -19.87 10.42 -4.63
N GLY A 42 -20.94 10.22 -5.41
CA GLY A 42 -20.92 9.26 -6.52
C GLY A 42 -19.86 9.59 -7.58
N SER A 43 -19.72 10.88 -7.92
CA SER A 43 -18.73 11.36 -8.88
C SER A 43 -17.30 11.22 -8.36
N ILE A 44 -17.06 11.58 -7.09
CA ILE A 44 -15.75 11.43 -6.43
C ILE A 44 -15.37 9.94 -6.34
N ILE A 45 -16.31 9.09 -5.93
CA ILE A 45 -16.12 7.65 -5.84
C ILE A 45 -15.71 7.10 -7.22
N TRP A 46 -16.42 7.47 -8.29
CA TRP A 46 -16.11 7.03 -9.65
C TRP A 46 -14.73 7.50 -10.14
N ILE A 47 -14.35 8.75 -9.84
CA ILE A 47 -13.02 9.30 -10.17
C ILE A 47 -11.93 8.52 -9.44
N ILE A 48 -12.10 8.27 -8.14
CA ILE A 48 -11.15 7.48 -7.33
C ILE A 48 -11.02 6.08 -7.90
N PHE A 49 -12.13 5.41 -8.22
CA PHE A 49 -12.12 4.07 -8.81
C PHE A 49 -11.43 4.04 -10.16
N SER A 50 -11.73 4.99 -11.04
CA SER A 50 -11.10 5.12 -12.36
C SER A 50 -9.59 5.36 -12.23
N GLY A 51 -9.18 6.21 -11.28
CA GLY A 51 -7.77 6.45 -10.95
C GLY A 51 -7.06 5.21 -10.44
N ILE A 52 -7.64 4.48 -9.48
CA ILE A 52 -7.08 3.23 -8.95
C ILE A 52 -6.96 2.18 -10.07
N TYR A 53 -8.00 2.04 -10.90
CA TYR A 53 -7.98 1.11 -12.03
C TYR A 53 -6.87 1.43 -13.03
N LEU A 54 -6.70 2.72 -13.37
CA LEU A 54 -5.61 3.19 -14.23
C LEU A 54 -4.24 2.88 -13.61
N ILE A 55 -4.04 3.17 -12.32
CA ILE A 55 -2.80 2.88 -11.60
C ILE A 55 -2.50 1.38 -11.64
N ILE A 56 -3.47 0.52 -11.34
CA ILE A 56 -3.28 -0.93 -11.39
C ILE A 56 -2.87 -1.38 -12.79
N ASN A 57 -3.52 -0.86 -13.84
CA ASN A 57 -3.17 -1.20 -15.21
C ASN A 57 -1.78 -0.70 -15.62
N LEU A 58 -1.36 0.48 -15.14
CA LEU A 58 0.02 0.95 -15.31
C LEU A 58 1.01 0.05 -14.57
N LEU A 59 0.71 -0.34 -13.33
CA LEU A 59 1.59 -1.17 -12.51
C LEU A 59 1.74 -2.60 -13.06
N LYS A 60 0.71 -3.12 -13.74
CA LYS A 60 0.77 -4.41 -14.45
C LYS A 60 1.74 -4.40 -15.63
N LYS A 61 1.99 -3.24 -16.27
CA LYS A 61 2.94 -3.15 -17.39
C LYS A 61 4.38 -3.40 -16.96
N PHE A 62 4.71 -3.21 -15.68
CA PHE A 62 6.08 -3.47 -15.19
C PHE A 62 6.35 -4.97 -15.09
N LYS A 63 7.24 -5.46 -15.95
CA LYS A 63 7.71 -6.87 -15.92
C LYS A 63 8.55 -7.21 -14.68
N ARG A 64 9.17 -6.21 -14.06
CA ARG A 64 10.05 -6.34 -12.89
C ARG A 64 9.48 -5.56 -11.71
N ILE A 65 9.88 -5.94 -10.50
CA ILE A 65 9.60 -5.17 -9.29
C ILE A 65 10.73 -4.13 -9.14
N ASN A 66 10.35 -2.85 -9.15
CA ASN A 66 11.23 -1.73 -8.86
C ASN A 66 10.89 -1.19 -7.46
N PRO A 67 11.70 -1.51 -6.43
CA PRO A 67 11.41 -1.12 -5.05
C PRO A 67 11.41 0.40 -4.86
N HIS A 68 12.07 1.17 -5.73
CA HIS A 68 12.10 2.63 -5.63
C HIS A 68 10.72 3.26 -5.86
N ILE A 69 9.85 2.64 -6.67
CA ILE A 69 8.48 3.14 -6.88
C ILE A 69 7.70 3.10 -5.56
N PHE A 70 7.84 1.99 -4.81
CA PHE A 70 7.26 1.88 -3.47
C PHE A 70 7.85 2.92 -2.52
N THR A 71 9.18 3.00 -2.45
CA THR A 71 9.90 3.92 -1.55
C THR A 71 9.49 5.37 -1.77
N VAL A 72 9.51 5.85 -3.02
CA VAL A 72 9.15 7.24 -3.34
C VAL A 72 7.67 7.51 -3.00
N SER A 73 6.76 6.61 -3.37
CA SER A 73 5.33 6.79 -3.13
C SER A 73 5.00 6.80 -1.63
N LEU A 74 5.59 5.88 -0.87
CA LEU A 74 5.38 5.77 0.56
C LEU A 74 5.95 6.97 1.31
N TRP A 75 7.23 7.31 1.09
CA TRP A 75 7.90 8.37 1.84
C TRP A 75 7.42 9.77 1.45
N SER A 76 7.05 10.01 0.19
CA SER A 76 6.39 11.28 -0.18
C SER A 76 5.07 11.47 0.57
N GLY A 77 4.29 10.40 0.73
CA GLY A 77 3.08 10.41 1.55
C GLY A 77 3.37 10.74 3.02
N VAL A 78 4.32 10.03 3.64
CA VAL A 78 4.70 10.25 5.06
C VAL A 78 5.22 11.68 5.27
N ILE A 79 6.10 12.17 4.40
CA ILE A 79 6.66 13.53 4.48
C ILE A 79 5.55 14.57 4.33
N ALA A 80 4.60 14.37 3.41
CA ALA A 80 3.47 15.28 3.24
C ALA A 80 2.55 15.32 4.48
N ILE A 81 2.32 14.20 5.17
CA ILE A 81 1.61 14.20 6.45
C ILE A 81 2.37 15.02 7.50
N ILE A 82 3.66 14.74 7.68
CA ILE A 82 4.50 15.45 8.66
C ILE A 82 4.50 16.94 8.37
N ALA A 83 4.73 17.34 7.11
CA ALA A 83 4.67 18.72 6.66
C ALA A 83 3.30 19.36 6.99
N SER A 84 2.20 18.67 6.70
CA SER A 84 0.85 19.18 7.01
C SER A 84 0.63 19.41 8.51
N THR A 85 1.22 18.57 9.38
CA THR A 85 1.12 18.73 10.83
C THR A 85 1.97 19.88 11.35
N VAL A 86 3.21 20.02 10.87
CA VAL A 86 4.13 21.11 11.25
C VAL A 86 3.57 22.47 10.81
N LEU A 87 3.03 22.55 9.59
CA LEU A 87 2.42 23.77 9.04
C LEU A 87 1.11 24.16 9.75
N SER A 88 0.57 23.32 10.64
CA SER A 88 -0.62 23.61 11.42
C SER A 88 -0.33 24.15 12.82
N ASP A 89 0.91 24.11 13.28
CA ASP A 89 1.27 24.53 14.63
C ASP A 89 1.45 26.05 14.68
N TRP A 90 0.49 26.72 15.32
CA TRP A 90 0.47 28.17 15.46
C TRP A 90 1.73 28.72 16.14
N LYS A 91 2.32 28.00 17.10
CA LYS A 91 3.54 28.44 17.79
C LYS A 91 4.73 28.43 16.84
N ILE A 92 4.83 27.40 16.01
CA ILE A 92 5.87 27.29 14.99
C ILE A 92 5.71 28.40 13.95
N LEU A 93 4.49 28.67 13.48
CA LEU A 93 4.22 29.74 12.51
C LEU A 93 4.57 31.12 13.07
N GLN A 94 4.24 31.40 14.34
CA GLN A 94 4.64 32.65 15.01
C GLN A 94 6.17 32.77 15.11
N GLN A 95 6.88 31.69 15.42
CA GLN A 95 8.34 31.71 15.47
C GLN A 95 8.95 32.00 14.09
N ILE A 96 8.41 31.41 13.03
CA ILE A 96 8.87 31.67 11.65
C ILE A 96 8.56 33.11 11.25
N HIS A 97 7.39 33.65 11.61
CA HIS A 97 7.04 35.06 11.39
C HIS A 97 8.09 35.99 12.00
N ASN A 98 8.45 35.76 13.27
CA ASN A 98 9.42 36.59 13.98
C ASN A 98 10.83 36.54 13.35
N ILE A 99 11.21 35.42 12.73
CA ILE A 99 12.52 35.26 12.07
C ILE A 99 12.51 35.86 10.66
N THR A 100 11.44 35.67 9.89
CA THR A 100 11.39 35.98 8.45
C THR A 100 10.79 37.35 8.13
N GLY A 101 10.03 37.94 9.06
CA GLY A 101 9.27 39.18 8.83
C GLY A 101 8.08 39.03 7.87
N LEU A 102 7.76 37.81 7.41
CA LEU A 102 6.65 37.55 6.48
C LEU A 102 5.29 37.84 7.15
N GLY A 103 4.38 38.58 6.51
CA GLY A 103 3.07 38.92 7.10
C GLY A 103 2.22 37.69 7.48
N MET A 104 1.39 37.80 8.54
CA MET A 104 0.54 36.69 9.01
C MET A 104 -0.47 36.17 7.97
N GLU A 105 -0.82 36.99 6.99
CA GLU A 105 -1.61 36.59 5.82
C GLU A 105 -0.97 35.44 5.00
N TYR A 106 0.37 35.41 4.93
CA TYR A 106 1.11 34.35 4.23
C TYR A 106 0.92 33.00 4.93
N PHE A 107 1.00 32.97 6.26
CA PHE A 107 0.80 31.77 7.06
C PHE A 107 -0.66 31.29 7.06
N LEU A 108 -1.63 32.21 7.02
CA LEU A 108 -3.04 31.87 6.83
C LEU A 108 -3.27 31.19 5.47
N ASN A 109 -2.64 31.69 4.41
CA ASN A 109 -2.71 31.08 3.08
C ASN A 109 -2.07 29.68 3.06
N ILE A 110 -0.95 29.46 3.74
CA ILE A 110 -0.35 28.12 3.89
C ILE A 110 -1.30 27.18 4.63
N THR A 111 -1.94 27.65 5.70
CA THR A 111 -2.90 26.84 6.48
C THR A 111 -4.10 26.42 5.61
N ARG A 112 -4.53 27.28 4.68
CA ARG A 112 -5.57 26.95 3.68
C ARG A 112 -5.14 25.86 2.68
N LEU A 113 -3.83 25.65 2.46
CA LEU A 113 -3.32 24.59 1.57
C LEU A 113 -3.32 23.19 2.20
N LYS A 114 -3.43 23.11 3.53
CA LYS A 114 -3.42 21.84 4.29
C LYS A 114 -4.30 20.71 3.73
N PRO A 115 -5.59 20.92 3.40
CA PRO A 115 -6.42 19.82 2.86
C PRO A 115 -5.84 19.24 1.57
N TYR A 116 -5.25 20.06 0.70
CA TYR A 116 -4.62 19.59 -0.53
C TYR A 116 -3.35 18.78 -0.26
N ILE A 117 -2.53 19.21 0.71
CA ILE A 117 -1.32 18.47 1.13
C ILE A 117 -1.72 17.09 1.70
N ILE A 118 -2.78 17.04 2.51
CA ILE A 118 -3.31 15.78 3.05
C ILE A 118 -3.82 14.87 1.93
N LEU A 119 -4.52 15.41 0.92
CA LEU A 119 -4.98 14.63 -0.22
C LEU A 119 -3.82 14.04 -1.03
N ILE A 120 -2.77 14.82 -1.28
CA ILE A 120 -1.54 14.34 -1.93
C ILE A 120 -0.88 13.25 -1.08
N ALA A 121 -0.84 13.44 0.24
CA ALA A 121 -0.26 12.48 1.16
C ALA A 121 -0.98 11.13 1.12
N ILE A 122 -2.32 11.15 1.20
CA ILE A 122 -3.18 9.96 1.11
C ILE A 122 -2.98 9.28 -0.25
N ALA A 123 -2.93 10.04 -1.35
CA ALA A 123 -2.71 9.48 -2.68
C ALA A 123 -1.36 8.74 -2.78
N GLY A 124 -0.27 9.34 -2.29
CA GLY A 124 1.06 8.71 -2.27
C GLY A 124 1.08 7.42 -1.46
N LEU A 125 0.49 7.43 -0.25
CA LEU A 125 0.39 6.24 0.60
C LEU A 125 -0.44 5.12 -0.06
N LEU A 126 -1.57 5.47 -0.69
CA LEU A 126 -2.41 4.51 -1.40
C LEU A 126 -1.68 3.88 -2.59
N ILE A 127 -0.98 4.69 -3.40
CA ILE A 127 -0.17 4.19 -4.51
C ILE A 127 0.92 3.23 -4.00
N GLY A 128 1.61 3.61 -2.92
CA GLY A 128 2.60 2.75 -2.26
C GLY A 128 1.99 1.42 -1.81
N GLN A 129 0.85 1.45 -1.11
CA GLN A 129 0.21 0.24 -0.61
C GLN A 129 -0.30 -0.67 -1.75
N ILE A 130 -0.87 -0.10 -2.81
CA ILE A 130 -1.28 -0.85 -4.01
C ILE A 130 -0.06 -1.50 -4.66
N TYR A 131 1.06 -0.78 -4.75
CA TYR A 131 2.31 -1.31 -5.28
C TYR A 131 2.86 -2.48 -4.44
N PHE A 132 2.82 -2.35 -3.11
CA PHE A 132 3.24 -3.38 -2.18
C PHE A 132 2.42 -4.67 -2.36
N LEU A 133 1.09 -4.56 -2.38
CA LEU A 133 0.19 -5.69 -2.60
C LEU A 133 0.38 -6.34 -3.98
N THR A 134 0.61 -5.53 -5.02
CA THR A 134 0.89 -6.03 -6.38
C THR A 134 2.23 -6.77 -6.44
N SER A 135 3.23 -6.28 -5.73
CA SER A 135 4.54 -6.92 -5.62
C SER A 135 4.44 -8.25 -4.86
N MET A 136 3.65 -8.28 -3.79
CA MET A 136 3.34 -9.51 -3.06
C MET A 136 2.63 -10.53 -3.95
N TYR A 137 1.62 -10.10 -4.72
CA TYR A 137 0.95 -10.96 -5.70
C TYR A 137 1.95 -11.59 -6.67
N LYS A 138 2.84 -10.78 -7.23
CA LYS A 138 3.90 -11.20 -8.15
C LYS A 138 4.82 -12.26 -7.52
N CYS A 139 5.30 -12.03 -6.30
CA CYS A 139 6.13 -13.01 -5.59
C CYS A 139 5.39 -14.32 -5.32
N TRP A 140 4.11 -14.27 -4.96
CA TRP A 140 3.29 -15.49 -4.81
C TRP A 140 3.06 -16.20 -6.14
N SER A 141 2.97 -15.49 -7.26
CA SER A 141 2.73 -16.10 -8.58
C SER A 141 3.91 -16.88 -9.14
N ILE A 142 5.10 -16.70 -8.56
CA ILE A 142 6.28 -17.53 -8.84
C ILE A 142 6.21 -18.87 -8.12
N GLN A 143 5.49 -18.95 -6.99
CA GLN A 143 5.42 -20.17 -6.21
C GLN A 143 4.59 -21.21 -7.02
N ASP A 144 5.23 -22.31 -7.41
CA ASP A 144 4.66 -23.42 -8.17
C ASP A 144 3.67 -24.27 -7.33
N SER A 145 3.51 -25.56 -7.65
CA SER A 145 2.56 -26.50 -7.03
C SER A 145 2.72 -26.71 -5.52
N THR A 146 3.84 -26.29 -4.92
CA THR A 146 4.10 -26.39 -3.48
C THR A 146 3.62 -25.17 -2.69
N ALA A 147 3.07 -24.15 -3.35
CA ALA A 147 2.58 -22.94 -2.71
C ALA A 147 1.41 -23.25 -1.75
N ARG A 148 1.52 -22.82 -0.49
CA ARG A 148 0.45 -23.00 0.51
C ARG A 148 -0.85 -22.24 0.18
N THR A 149 -0.75 -21.22 -0.68
CA THR A 149 -1.89 -20.36 -1.07
C THR A 149 -1.69 -19.86 -2.50
N SER A 150 -2.79 -19.47 -3.14
CA SER A 150 -2.74 -18.80 -4.44
C SER A 150 -2.48 -17.29 -4.28
N PRO A 151 -1.91 -16.62 -5.31
CA PRO A 151 -1.62 -15.18 -5.26
C PRO A 151 -2.85 -14.33 -4.95
N GLY A 152 -3.99 -14.65 -5.57
CA GLY A 152 -5.25 -13.95 -5.33
C GLY A 152 -5.77 -14.10 -3.91
N ARG A 153 -5.63 -15.28 -3.29
CA ARG A 153 -6.00 -15.51 -1.88
C ARG A 153 -5.02 -14.83 -0.93
N ALA A 154 -3.72 -14.87 -1.25
CA ALA A 154 -2.69 -14.23 -0.44
C ALA A 154 -2.96 -12.74 -0.24
N VAL A 155 -3.33 -12.03 -1.31
CA VAL A 155 -3.69 -10.60 -1.22
C VAL A 155 -5.13 -10.39 -0.77
N GLY A 156 -6.09 -11.12 -1.36
CA GLY A 156 -7.53 -10.87 -1.18
C GLY A 156 -8.00 -11.05 0.27
N PHE A 157 -7.47 -12.04 0.99
CA PHE A 157 -7.88 -12.29 2.36
C PHE A 157 -7.29 -11.32 3.38
N LEU A 158 -6.31 -10.48 3.00
CA LEU A 158 -5.87 -9.33 3.83
C LEU A 158 -6.96 -8.27 3.98
N PHE A 159 -7.96 -8.26 3.09
CA PHE A 159 -9.10 -7.36 3.14
C PHE A 159 -10.30 -7.95 3.89
N ILE A 160 -10.18 -9.11 4.54
CA ILE A 160 -11.28 -9.62 5.37
C ILE A 160 -11.04 -9.09 6.80
N PRO A 161 -11.96 -8.29 7.37
CA PRO A 161 -11.79 -7.76 8.73
C PRO A 161 -11.58 -8.90 9.72
N ILE A 162 -10.74 -8.69 10.74
CA ILE A 162 -10.38 -9.65 11.79
C ILE A 162 -9.57 -10.85 11.27
N PHE A 163 -10.02 -11.51 10.20
CA PHE A 163 -9.28 -12.59 9.55
C PHE A 163 -7.92 -12.12 9.01
N SER A 164 -7.82 -10.86 8.59
CA SER A 164 -6.57 -10.22 8.17
C SER A 164 -5.47 -10.25 9.23
N LEU A 165 -5.83 -10.25 10.53
CA LEU A 165 -4.87 -10.30 11.65
C LEU A 165 -4.11 -11.62 11.69
N TYR A 166 -4.78 -12.72 11.37
CA TYR A 166 -4.14 -14.02 11.17
C TYR A 166 -3.51 -14.09 9.78
N TRP A 167 -4.24 -13.65 8.75
CA TRP A 167 -3.86 -13.87 7.37
C TRP A 167 -2.59 -13.12 6.96
N VAL A 168 -2.27 -12.00 7.61
CA VAL A 168 -1.01 -11.28 7.38
C VAL A 168 0.22 -12.17 7.61
N PHE A 169 0.17 -13.11 8.56
CA PHE A 169 1.23 -14.08 8.76
C PHE A 169 1.31 -15.10 7.62
N VAL A 170 0.17 -15.55 7.12
CA VAL A 170 0.14 -16.48 5.97
C VAL A 170 0.68 -15.77 4.72
N ALA A 171 0.27 -14.52 4.48
CA ALA A 171 0.61 -13.77 3.29
C ALA A 171 2.08 -13.29 3.26
N LEU A 172 2.62 -12.76 4.36
CA LEU A 172 3.98 -12.22 4.42
C LEU A 172 5.00 -13.27 4.87
N ARG A 173 4.85 -13.79 6.10
CA ARG A 173 5.79 -14.78 6.64
C ARG A 173 5.73 -16.10 5.87
N GLY A 174 4.54 -16.53 5.45
CA GLY A 174 4.38 -17.71 4.59
C GLY A 174 5.11 -17.55 3.26
N LEU A 175 5.02 -16.37 2.63
CA LEU A 175 5.75 -16.08 1.38
C LEU A 175 7.26 -16.22 1.57
N ALA A 176 7.82 -15.66 2.64
CA ALA A 176 9.25 -15.76 2.91
C ALA A 176 9.71 -17.22 3.08
N LYS A 177 8.92 -18.04 3.78
CA LYS A 177 9.24 -19.46 3.96
C LYS A 177 9.18 -20.22 2.64
N ASP A 178 8.11 -20.06 1.89
CA ASP A 178 7.89 -20.80 0.64
C ASP A 178 8.88 -20.37 -0.44
N ALA A 179 9.15 -19.06 -0.57
CA ALA A 179 10.16 -18.55 -1.48
C ALA A 179 11.57 -19.04 -1.14
N ASN A 180 11.93 -19.10 0.14
CA ASN A 180 13.24 -19.61 0.54
C ASN A 180 13.35 -21.12 0.33
N ALA A 181 12.29 -21.89 0.59
CA ALA A 181 12.24 -23.32 0.30
C ALA A 181 12.37 -23.57 -1.20
N PHE A 182 11.67 -22.77 -2.02
CA PHE A 182 11.77 -22.79 -3.47
C PHE A 182 13.21 -22.55 -3.96
N LEU A 183 13.87 -21.49 -3.50
CA LEU A 183 15.26 -21.20 -3.84
C LEU A 183 16.19 -22.34 -3.40
N THR A 184 15.98 -22.87 -2.19
CA THR A 184 16.79 -23.98 -1.65
C THR A 184 16.61 -25.25 -2.48
N SER A 185 15.40 -25.56 -2.94
CA SER A 185 15.14 -26.71 -3.81
C SER A 185 15.85 -26.61 -5.17
N LYS A 186 16.21 -25.38 -5.58
CA LYS A 186 17.00 -25.09 -6.78
C LYS A 186 18.50 -24.90 -6.49
N GLY A 187 18.95 -25.20 -5.27
CA GLY A 187 20.37 -25.06 -4.87
C GLY A 187 20.83 -23.61 -4.69
N ILE A 188 19.91 -22.65 -4.58
CA ILE A 188 20.24 -21.22 -4.50
C ILE A 188 20.18 -20.76 -3.04
N ASN A 189 21.32 -20.26 -2.55
CA ASN A 189 21.43 -19.72 -1.19
C ASN A 189 21.27 -18.20 -1.09
N GLU A 190 21.36 -17.50 -2.21
CA GLU A 190 21.22 -16.05 -2.30
C GLU A 190 19.76 -15.61 -2.49
N ASN A 191 19.50 -14.30 -2.41
CA ASN A 191 18.18 -13.68 -2.66
C ASN A 191 17.04 -14.19 -1.77
N LYS A 192 17.36 -14.83 -0.64
CA LYS A 192 16.39 -15.26 0.37
C LYS A 192 15.72 -14.08 1.03
N ILE A 193 14.43 -14.25 1.33
CA ILE A 193 13.62 -13.27 2.06
C ILE A 193 13.77 -13.56 3.56
N SER A 194 14.01 -12.53 4.37
CA SER A 194 14.16 -12.72 5.82
C SER A 194 12.81 -13.09 6.44
N VAL A 195 12.73 -14.31 6.98
CA VAL A 195 11.54 -14.80 7.70
C VAL A 195 11.34 -14.00 8.99
N GLY A 196 12.43 -13.64 9.68
CA GLY A 196 12.39 -12.81 10.89
C GLY A 196 11.81 -11.42 10.61
N LEU A 197 12.32 -10.74 9.58
CA LEU A 197 11.79 -9.44 9.16
C LEU A 197 10.31 -9.54 8.76
N SER A 198 9.95 -10.54 7.96
CA SER A 198 8.55 -10.76 7.56
C SER A 198 7.63 -10.97 8.76
N THR A 199 8.09 -11.72 9.76
CA THR A 199 7.35 -11.95 11.01
C THR A 199 7.22 -10.67 11.83
N ALA A 200 8.30 -9.89 11.96
CA ALA A 200 8.29 -8.60 12.64
C ALA A 200 7.32 -7.63 11.97
N THR A 201 7.29 -7.56 10.63
CA THR A 201 6.31 -6.77 9.87
C THR A 201 4.87 -7.18 10.19
N CYS A 202 4.58 -8.48 10.31
CA CYS A 202 3.25 -8.95 10.71
C CYS A 202 2.86 -8.47 12.11
N ILE A 203 3.76 -8.62 13.09
CA ILE A 203 3.50 -8.24 14.49
C ILE A 203 3.25 -6.74 14.59
N VAL A 204 4.13 -5.92 14.01
CA VAL A 204 4.03 -4.46 14.06
C VAL A 204 2.78 -3.95 13.32
N ALA A 205 2.37 -4.62 12.23
CA ALA A 205 1.16 -4.26 11.50
C ALA A 205 -0.14 -4.50 12.29
N ILE A 206 -0.12 -5.38 13.30
CA ILE A 206 -1.30 -5.69 14.14
C ILE A 206 -1.42 -4.72 15.31
N ILE A 207 -0.30 -4.25 15.87
CA ILE A 207 -0.30 -3.35 17.03
C ILE A 207 -0.78 -1.95 16.60
N PRO A 208 -1.92 -1.47 17.13
CA PRO A 208 -2.40 -0.12 16.85
C PRO A 208 -1.34 0.92 17.29
N LEU A 209 -1.19 2.01 16.55
CA LEU A 209 -0.28 3.15 16.81
C LEU A 209 1.22 2.94 16.50
N THR A 210 1.84 1.79 16.82
CA THR A 210 3.25 1.54 16.40
C THR A 210 3.40 1.44 14.88
N GLY A 211 2.30 1.17 14.17
CA GLY A 211 2.29 0.90 12.74
C GLY A 211 2.49 2.11 11.82
N PHE A 212 2.39 3.37 12.29
CA PHE A 212 2.47 4.52 11.38
C PHE A 212 3.89 4.83 10.89
N ILE A 213 4.92 4.50 11.68
CA ILE A 213 6.33 4.76 11.32
C ILE A 213 7.10 3.45 11.13
N VAL A 214 6.90 2.47 12.02
CA VAL A 214 7.70 1.24 12.01
C VAL A 214 7.27 0.29 10.89
N THR A 215 5.97 0.14 10.64
CA THR A 215 5.47 -0.69 9.52
C THR A 215 5.99 -0.22 8.15
N PRO A 216 5.90 1.07 7.76
CA PRO A 216 6.41 1.51 6.46
C PRO A 216 7.93 1.31 6.33
N LEU A 217 8.69 1.47 7.41
CA LEU A 217 10.13 1.15 7.43
C LEU A 217 10.38 -0.33 7.10
N PHE A 218 9.70 -1.24 7.78
CA PHE A 218 9.88 -2.67 7.56
C PHE A 218 9.38 -3.11 6.18
N GLN A 219 8.25 -2.58 5.72
CA GLN A 219 7.75 -2.80 4.36
C GLN A 219 8.74 -2.31 3.31
N ASN A 220 9.42 -1.19 3.56
CA ASN A 220 10.45 -0.66 2.67
C ASN A 220 11.59 -1.67 2.51
N ILE A 221 12.15 -2.17 3.61
CA ILE A 221 13.21 -3.19 3.55
C ILE A 221 12.71 -4.48 2.87
N LEU A 222 11.48 -4.89 3.18
CA LEU A 222 10.87 -6.10 2.63
C LEU A 222 10.70 -6.02 1.10
N ILE A 223 10.33 -4.84 0.56
CA ILE A 223 10.12 -4.66 -0.89
C ILE A 223 11.42 -4.86 -1.67
N TYR A 224 12.58 -4.51 -1.09
CA TYR A 224 13.88 -4.75 -1.70
C TYR A 224 14.21 -6.24 -1.72
N GLN A 225 13.88 -6.99 -0.65
CA GLN A 225 14.05 -8.44 -0.63
C GLN A 225 13.14 -9.13 -1.64
N TRP A 226 11.89 -8.70 -1.74
CA TRP A 226 10.94 -9.18 -2.75
C TRP A 226 11.40 -8.87 -4.17
N ALA A 227 11.91 -7.68 -4.41
CA ALA A 227 12.45 -7.29 -5.71
C ALA A 227 13.64 -8.17 -6.10
N LYS A 228 14.58 -8.42 -5.19
CA LYS A 228 15.70 -9.34 -5.43
C LYS A 228 15.22 -10.74 -5.77
N PHE A 229 14.36 -11.32 -4.93
CA PHE A 229 13.79 -12.66 -5.15
C PHE A 229 13.05 -12.77 -6.50
N PHE A 230 12.12 -11.86 -6.76
CA PHE A 230 11.26 -11.90 -7.95
C PHE A 230 12.07 -11.64 -9.22
N ASN A 231 12.89 -10.59 -9.26
CA ASN A 231 13.62 -10.22 -10.45
C ASN A 231 14.67 -11.28 -10.82
N TYR A 232 15.31 -11.90 -9.82
CA TYR A 232 16.21 -13.03 -10.03
C TYR A 232 15.46 -14.25 -10.60
N SER A 233 14.31 -14.59 -10.00
CA SER A 233 13.50 -15.73 -10.44
C SER A 233 13.02 -15.59 -11.90
N VAL A 234 12.60 -14.39 -12.30
CA VAL A 234 12.16 -14.13 -13.68
C VAL A 234 13.34 -14.05 -14.65
N THR A 235 14.45 -13.40 -14.27
CA THR A 235 15.56 -13.13 -15.20
C THR A 235 16.52 -14.31 -15.31
N ASN A 236 16.90 -14.93 -14.20
CA ASN A 236 17.94 -15.94 -14.14
C ASN A 236 17.38 -17.37 -14.21
N LEU A 237 16.19 -17.60 -13.64
CA LEU A 237 15.55 -18.91 -13.66
C LEU A 237 14.53 -19.08 -14.80
N GLY A 238 14.28 -18.01 -15.58
CA GLY A 238 13.35 -18.04 -16.71
C GLY A 238 11.90 -18.34 -16.33
N ILE A 239 11.50 -18.07 -15.09
CA ILE A 239 10.16 -18.41 -14.62
C ILE A 239 9.15 -17.38 -15.15
N GLU A 240 8.19 -17.85 -15.92
CA GLU A 240 7.04 -17.04 -16.31
C GLU A 240 6.04 -16.95 -15.16
N TYR A 241 5.83 -15.73 -14.68
CA TYR A 241 4.78 -15.46 -13.69
C TYR A 241 3.44 -15.25 -14.41
N LYS A 242 2.41 -15.97 -13.96
CA LYS A 242 1.09 -16.01 -14.61
C LYS A 242 0.17 -14.90 -14.10
#